data_AF-A0A9P5QZS3-F1
#
_entry.id   AF-A0A9P5QZS3-F1
#
_cell.length_a   1.000
_cell.length_b   1.000
_cell.length_c   1.000
_cell.angle_alpha   90.00
_cell.angle_beta   90.00
_cell.angle_gamma   90.00
#
_symmetry.space_group_name_H-M   'P 1'
#
loop_
_entity.id
_entity.type
_entity.pdbx_description
1 polymer ?
#
loop_
_entity_poly.entity_id
_entity_poly.type
_entity_poly.pdbx_seq_one_letter_code
_entity_poly.pdbx_strand_id
1 'polypeptide(L)'
;AALDLKNVPFTISDGAAFADFTSFALNNEKFEWTISTTGIVVNAMGASLPGVSMTKTVTLDGFNKLPGLQLLNYVISSIDDAGMHMTISASLSNPSTIGMTIPVSQFDTQFAGHVLGPAFAYNMALVPHSSSSFALNATIAADGTDKTPYIKGIFHNALTGVATPLTAQGVAAPGVSWLDAAIKSLLLDTALPPLQEAPISSVTINSMEMDFACATCVWAPTALSSITADTKLPFAMDVPIHQLAQNVQILDENGQVVGTLNTPYSDATTVGSKVSTNTPAAPLVVAEGSHDIYTAF
;
A
#
# COMPACT_ATOMS: atom_id res chain seq x y z
N ALA A 1 4.05 40.23 -23.06
CA ALA A 1 2.91 40.42 -22.14
C ALA A 1 2.51 39.04 -21.63
N ALA A 2 2.45 38.84 -20.32
CA ALA A 2 1.90 37.61 -19.74
C ALA A 2 0.37 37.78 -19.66
N LEU A 3 -0.38 36.76 -20.05
CA LEU A 3 -1.83 36.73 -19.88
C LEU A 3 -2.10 36.51 -18.39
N ASP A 4 -2.63 37.51 -17.68
CA ASP A 4 -3.01 37.38 -16.27
C ASP A 4 -4.44 36.84 -16.17
N LEU A 5 -4.56 35.53 -15.90
CA LEU A 5 -5.83 34.83 -15.75
C LEU A 5 -6.22 34.66 -14.27
N LYS A 6 -5.58 35.36 -13.34
CA LYS A 6 -5.96 35.28 -11.92
C LYS A 6 -7.40 35.78 -11.74
N ASN A 7 -8.22 34.98 -11.05
CA ASN A 7 -9.63 35.26 -10.74
C ASN A 7 -10.58 35.36 -11.94
N VAL A 8 -10.22 34.80 -13.10
CA VAL A 8 -11.18 34.65 -14.21
C VAL A 8 -12.09 33.45 -13.90
N PRO A 9 -13.43 33.63 -13.82
CA PRO A 9 -14.34 32.53 -13.55
C PRO A 9 -14.31 31.53 -14.71
N PHE A 10 -14.14 30.24 -14.38
CA PHE A 10 -14.29 29.14 -15.32
C PHE A 10 -15.71 28.61 -15.26
N THR A 11 -16.45 28.70 -16.37
CA THR A 11 -17.82 28.22 -16.48
C THR A 11 -17.95 27.20 -17.59
N ILE A 12 -18.49 26.02 -17.26
CA ILE A 12 -18.81 24.99 -18.24
C ILE A 12 -20.18 25.31 -18.84
N SER A 13 -20.22 25.71 -20.11
CA SER A 13 -21.48 26.04 -20.81
C SER A 13 -22.23 24.79 -21.29
N ASP A 14 -21.51 23.72 -21.59
CA ASP A 14 -22.05 22.44 -22.01
C ASP A 14 -21.33 21.31 -21.26
N GLY A 15 -22.05 20.69 -20.31
CA GLY A 15 -21.50 19.64 -19.47
C GLY A 15 -21.22 18.35 -20.22
N ALA A 16 -22.01 18.01 -21.24
CA ALA A 16 -21.83 16.79 -22.02
C ALA A 16 -20.59 16.90 -22.91
N ALA A 17 -20.46 18.03 -23.63
CA ALA A 17 -19.27 18.30 -24.43
C ALA A 17 -18.00 18.35 -23.57
N PHE A 18 -18.08 18.89 -22.34
CA PHE A 18 -16.95 18.89 -21.43
C PHE A 18 -16.61 17.50 -20.88
N ALA A 19 -17.60 16.62 -20.70
CA ALA A 19 -17.38 15.22 -20.34
C ALA A 19 -16.68 14.44 -21.46
N ASP A 20 -17.08 14.66 -22.71
CA ASP A 20 -16.42 14.07 -23.88
C ASP A 20 -14.98 14.57 -24.02
N PHE A 21 -14.80 15.89 -23.89
CA PHE A 21 -13.48 16.52 -23.92
C PHE A 21 -12.54 15.95 -22.84
N THR A 22 -13.02 15.87 -21.60
CA THR A 22 -12.19 15.38 -20.48
C THR A 22 -11.90 13.90 -20.61
N SER A 23 -12.85 13.09 -21.08
CA SER A 23 -12.60 11.69 -21.42
C SER A 23 -11.56 11.54 -22.54
N PHE A 24 -11.62 12.38 -23.56
CA PHE A 24 -10.63 12.40 -24.64
C PHE A 24 -9.24 12.82 -24.12
N ALA A 25 -9.15 13.94 -23.40
CA ALA A 25 -7.91 14.47 -22.86
C ALA A 25 -7.26 13.50 -21.85
N LEU A 26 -8.09 12.74 -21.11
CA LEU A 26 -7.61 11.75 -20.17
C LEU A 26 -6.93 10.56 -20.86
N ASN A 27 -7.47 10.13 -22.01
CA ASN A 27 -7.05 8.90 -22.70
C ASN A 27 -5.99 9.09 -23.78
N ASN A 28 -5.72 10.34 -24.18
CA ASN A 28 -4.79 10.65 -25.26
C ASN A 28 -3.57 11.40 -24.75
N GLU A 29 -2.43 11.22 -25.43
CA GLU A 29 -1.18 11.91 -25.12
C GLU A 29 -1.27 13.41 -25.38
N LYS A 30 -2.07 13.82 -26.36
CA LYS A 30 -2.25 15.22 -26.76
C LYS A 30 -3.70 15.49 -27.15
N PHE A 31 -4.11 16.73 -27.00
CA PHE A 31 -5.38 17.22 -27.53
C PHE A 31 -5.23 18.66 -28.01
N GLU A 32 -6.14 19.08 -28.89
CA GLU A 32 -6.20 20.46 -29.37
C GLU A 32 -7.27 21.22 -28.60
N TRP A 33 -6.92 22.43 -28.17
CA TRP A 33 -7.86 23.36 -27.54
C TRP A 33 -7.95 24.63 -28.38
N THR A 34 -9.13 24.89 -28.93
CA THR A 34 -9.44 26.18 -29.56
C THR A 34 -9.90 27.19 -28.53
N ILE A 35 -9.11 28.24 -28.36
CA ILE A 35 -9.40 29.37 -27.48
C ILE A 35 -9.91 30.51 -28.35
N SER A 36 -11.12 30.98 -28.05
CA SER A 36 -11.75 32.10 -28.73
C SER A 36 -12.07 33.21 -27.73
N THR A 37 -11.80 34.46 -28.12
CA THR A 37 -12.08 35.63 -27.30
C THR A 37 -12.46 36.80 -28.20
N THR A 38 -13.36 37.64 -27.69
CA THR A 38 -13.79 38.89 -28.30
C THR A 38 -13.45 40.03 -27.35
N GLY A 39 -13.17 41.21 -27.89
CA GLY A 39 -12.96 42.41 -27.06
C GLY A 39 -11.58 42.50 -26.40
N ILE A 40 -10.55 41.81 -26.92
CA ILE A 40 -9.18 42.02 -26.47
C ILE A 40 -8.79 43.48 -26.77
N VAL A 41 -8.11 44.11 -25.81
CA VAL A 41 -7.42 45.38 -26.02
C VAL A 41 -5.94 45.08 -26.24
N VAL A 42 -5.45 45.30 -27.45
CA VAL A 42 -4.04 45.13 -27.80
C VAL A 42 -3.33 46.47 -27.64
N ASN A 43 -2.34 46.54 -26.75
CA ASN A 43 -1.48 47.71 -26.60
C ASN A 43 -0.20 47.50 -27.41
N ALA A 44 0.02 48.30 -28.45
CA ALA A 44 1.20 48.25 -29.30
C ALA A 44 1.69 49.66 -29.64
N MET A 45 3.01 49.90 -29.49
CA MET A 45 3.67 51.18 -29.83
C MET A 45 2.97 52.43 -29.25
N GLY A 46 2.40 52.33 -28.04
CA GLY A 46 1.71 53.44 -27.38
C GLY A 46 0.25 53.64 -27.78
N ALA A 47 -0.32 52.80 -28.66
CA ALA A 47 -1.72 52.81 -29.04
C ALA A 47 -2.48 51.60 -28.46
N SER A 48 -3.70 51.84 -27.96
CA SER A 48 -4.63 50.78 -27.56
C SER A 48 -5.61 50.50 -28.69
N LEU A 49 -5.65 49.25 -29.16
CA LEU A 49 -6.60 48.74 -30.14
C LEU A 49 -7.65 47.89 -29.43
N PRO A 50 -8.81 48.45 -29.06
CA PRO A 50 -9.89 47.69 -28.46
C PRO A 50 -10.67 46.87 -29.51
N GLY A 51 -11.40 45.85 -29.07
CA GLY A 51 -12.31 45.10 -29.94
C GLY A 51 -11.65 44.02 -30.79
N VAL A 52 -10.40 43.66 -30.50
CA VAL A 52 -9.70 42.59 -31.24
C VAL A 52 -10.29 41.25 -30.84
N SER A 53 -10.75 40.50 -31.84
CA SER A 53 -11.13 39.09 -31.67
C SER A 53 -9.95 38.21 -32.00
N MET A 54 -9.80 37.12 -31.25
CA MET A 54 -8.76 36.12 -31.47
C MET A 54 -9.35 34.73 -31.35
N THR A 55 -9.03 33.88 -32.32
CA THR A 55 -9.24 32.44 -32.25
C THR A 55 -7.89 31.79 -32.47
N LYS A 56 -7.47 30.95 -31.52
CA LYS A 56 -6.22 30.22 -31.61
C LYS A 56 -6.43 28.78 -31.16
N THR A 57 -5.98 27.84 -31.98
CA THR A 57 -5.88 26.44 -31.59
C THR A 57 -4.48 26.19 -31.05
N VAL A 58 -4.41 25.61 -29.86
CA VAL A 58 -3.17 25.19 -29.21
C VAL A 58 -3.20 23.68 -29.02
N THR A 59 -2.07 23.02 -29.26
CA THR A 59 -1.88 21.61 -28.90
C THR A 59 -1.33 21.56 -27.48
N LEU A 60 -1.97 20.79 -26.60
CA LEU A 60 -1.57 20.62 -25.22
C LEU A 60 -1.34 19.13 -24.94
N ASP A 61 -0.46 18.85 -23.99
CA ASP A 61 -0.28 17.49 -23.50
C ASP A 61 -1.50 17.08 -22.67
N GLY A 62 -2.04 15.90 -22.98
CA GLY A 62 -3.12 15.24 -22.26
C GLY A 62 -2.60 14.37 -21.12
N PHE A 63 -3.51 13.68 -20.42
CA PHE A 63 -3.12 12.88 -19.26
C PHE A 63 -2.57 11.49 -19.66
N ASN A 64 -2.70 11.10 -20.92
CA ASN A 64 -2.14 9.85 -21.48
C ASN A 64 -2.45 8.60 -20.64
N LYS A 65 -3.69 8.48 -20.14
CA LYS A 65 -4.18 7.41 -19.24
C LYS A 65 -3.54 7.40 -17.85
N LEU A 66 -2.88 8.50 -17.46
CA LEU A 66 -2.21 8.66 -16.16
C LEU A 66 -1.22 7.52 -15.88
N PRO A 67 -0.18 7.36 -16.72
CA PRO A 67 0.76 6.27 -16.55
C PRO A 67 1.59 6.48 -15.27
N GLY A 68 1.95 5.39 -14.60
CA GLY A 68 2.89 5.44 -13.47
C GLY A 68 2.26 5.75 -12.12
N LEU A 69 1.12 5.14 -11.81
CA LEU A 69 0.67 5.00 -10.43
C LEU A 69 1.66 4.13 -9.66
N GLN A 70 2.27 4.67 -8.61
CA GLN A 70 3.19 3.97 -7.73
C GLN A 70 2.60 3.88 -6.32
N LEU A 71 2.52 2.67 -5.78
CA LEU A 71 2.20 2.45 -4.37
C LEU A 71 3.52 2.40 -3.58
N LEU A 72 3.64 3.24 -2.57
CA LEU A 72 4.89 3.50 -1.84
C LEU A 72 4.99 2.69 -0.55
N ASN A 73 3.89 2.67 0.22
CA ASN A 73 3.74 1.88 1.44
C ASN A 73 2.26 1.65 1.72
N TYR A 74 1.97 0.81 2.71
CA TYR A 74 0.62 0.53 3.15
C TYR A 74 0.60 0.23 4.65
N VAL A 75 -0.53 0.54 5.27
CA VAL A 75 -0.84 0.21 6.66
C VAL A 75 -2.27 -0.33 6.70
N ILE A 76 -2.44 -1.52 7.28
CA ILE A 76 -3.73 -2.12 7.61
C ILE A 76 -4.26 -1.37 8.83
N SER A 77 -5.33 -0.60 8.63
CA SER A 77 -5.86 0.34 9.62
C SER A 77 -6.89 -0.30 10.54
N SER A 78 -7.76 -1.15 10.00
CA SER A 78 -8.82 -1.86 10.73
C SER A 78 -9.20 -3.16 10.02
N ILE A 79 -9.76 -4.10 10.78
CA ILE A 79 -10.45 -5.29 10.24
C ILE A 79 -11.81 -5.34 10.94
N ASP A 80 -12.88 -5.34 10.17
CA ASP A 80 -14.26 -5.40 10.66
C ASP A 80 -15.16 -6.19 9.71
N ASP A 81 -16.48 -6.13 9.91
CA ASP A 81 -17.48 -6.85 9.12
C ASP A 81 -17.49 -6.44 7.64
N ALA A 82 -17.03 -5.23 7.29
CA ALA A 82 -16.91 -4.77 5.90
C ALA A 82 -15.65 -5.32 5.23
N GLY A 83 -14.63 -5.70 6.00
CA GLY A 83 -13.43 -6.39 5.53
C GLY A 83 -12.14 -5.84 6.13
N MET A 84 -11.05 -5.92 5.34
CA MET A 84 -9.73 -5.45 5.75
C MET A 84 -9.46 -4.07 5.14
N HIS A 85 -9.33 -3.07 5.99
CA HIS A 85 -9.10 -1.68 5.60
C HIS A 85 -7.62 -1.33 5.61
N MET A 86 -7.20 -0.58 4.60
CA MET A 86 -5.82 -0.16 4.41
C MET A 86 -5.74 1.29 3.99
N THR A 87 -4.75 1.99 4.52
CA THR A 87 -4.28 3.26 3.97
C THR A 87 -2.99 3.00 3.19
N ILE A 88 -3.00 3.30 1.90
CA ILE A 88 -1.87 3.11 0.99
C ILE A 88 -1.35 4.48 0.58
N SER A 89 -0.07 4.76 0.82
CA SER A 89 0.56 5.96 0.27
C SER A 89 0.88 5.73 -1.20
N ALA A 90 0.47 6.64 -2.07
CA ALA A 90 0.66 6.53 -3.51
C ALA A 90 1.25 7.81 -4.09
N SER A 91 1.85 7.67 -5.27
CA SER A 91 2.30 8.77 -6.12
C SER A 91 1.79 8.55 -7.53
N LEU A 92 1.35 9.62 -8.18
CA LEU A 92 0.91 9.60 -9.57
C LEU A 92 1.53 10.77 -10.33
N SER A 93 2.10 10.46 -11.50
CA SER A 93 2.63 11.48 -12.41
C SER A 93 1.54 11.97 -13.35
N ASN A 94 1.40 13.29 -13.46
CA ASN A 94 0.51 13.91 -14.43
C ASN A 94 1.34 14.46 -15.61
N PRO A 95 1.27 13.83 -16.81
CA PRO A 95 1.97 14.31 -18.00
C PRO A 95 1.24 15.47 -18.69
N SER A 96 0.04 15.84 -18.24
CA SER A 96 -0.78 16.86 -18.87
C SER A 96 -0.25 18.26 -18.60
N THR A 97 -0.47 19.15 -19.57
CA THR A 97 -0.30 20.60 -19.36
C THR A 97 -1.40 21.19 -18.48
N ILE A 98 -2.52 20.46 -18.31
CA ILE A 98 -3.62 20.82 -17.43
C ILE A 98 -3.48 20.09 -16.10
N GLY A 99 -3.76 20.83 -15.02
CA GLY A 99 -3.89 20.27 -13.68
C GLY A 99 -5.35 20.20 -13.27
N MET A 100 -5.65 19.32 -12.33
CA MET A 100 -6.99 19.24 -11.75
C MET A 100 -6.93 18.80 -10.30
N THR A 101 -7.95 19.14 -9.52
CA THR A 101 -8.17 18.55 -8.19
C THR A 101 -9.46 17.77 -8.25
N ILE A 102 -9.38 16.49 -7.91
CA ILE A 102 -10.53 15.58 -7.93
C ILE A 102 -10.96 15.36 -6.46
N PRO A 103 -12.16 15.81 -6.06
CA PRO A 103 -12.62 15.69 -4.69
C PRO A 103 -12.67 14.25 -4.19
N VAL A 104 -13.20 13.34 -5.02
CA VAL A 104 -13.27 11.91 -4.74
C VAL A 104 -13.06 11.14 -6.05
N SER A 105 -12.17 10.16 -6.03
CA SER A 105 -12.03 9.16 -7.09
C SER A 105 -12.19 7.77 -6.49
N GLN A 106 -13.03 6.95 -7.11
CA GLN A 106 -13.25 5.56 -6.72
C GLN A 106 -12.68 4.63 -7.77
N PHE A 107 -11.92 3.64 -7.31
CA PHE A 107 -11.38 2.56 -8.12
C PHE A 107 -11.76 1.21 -7.49
N ASP A 108 -11.88 0.17 -8.29
CA ASP A 108 -11.91 -1.22 -7.83
C ASP A 108 -10.55 -1.85 -8.06
N THR A 109 -9.96 -2.35 -6.98
CA THR A 109 -8.65 -3.00 -7.00
C THR A 109 -8.79 -4.47 -7.34
N GLN A 110 -7.86 -4.99 -8.14
CA GLN A 110 -7.86 -6.36 -8.62
C GLN A 110 -6.49 -7.01 -8.43
N PHE A 111 -6.49 -8.29 -8.07
CA PHE A 111 -5.30 -9.14 -8.03
C PHE A 111 -5.61 -10.45 -8.74
N ALA A 112 -4.74 -10.87 -9.66
CA ALA A 112 -4.90 -12.09 -10.44
C ALA A 112 -6.27 -12.20 -11.16
N GLY A 113 -6.83 -11.07 -11.61
CA GLY A 113 -8.13 -11.01 -12.28
C GLY A 113 -9.36 -11.05 -11.35
N HIS A 114 -9.15 -11.01 -10.03
CA HIS A 114 -10.23 -11.00 -9.04
C HIS A 114 -10.32 -9.64 -8.33
N VAL A 115 -11.53 -9.10 -8.24
CA VAL A 115 -11.82 -7.86 -7.53
C VAL A 115 -11.65 -8.08 -6.02
N LEU A 116 -10.77 -7.30 -5.41
CA LEU A 116 -10.54 -7.29 -3.97
C LEU A 116 -11.53 -6.35 -3.26
N GLY A 117 -11.80 -5.20 -3.87
CA GLY A 117 -12.72 -4.20 -3.35
C GLY A 117 -12.30 -2.78 -3.68
N PRO A 118 -13.00 -1.79 -3.12
CA PRO A 118 -12.86 -0.40 -3.53
C PRO A 118 -11.62 0.25 -2.92
N ALA A 119 -11.08 1.24 -3.64
CA ALA A 119 -10.07 2.17 -3.19
C ALA A 119 -10.50 3.61 -3.50
N PHE A 120 -10.43 4.47 -2.50
CA PHE A 120 -10.84 5.88 -2.59
C PHE A 120 -9.64 6.82 -2.44
N ALA A 121 -9.48 7.72 -3.40
CA ALA A 121 -8.60 8.89 -3.28
C ALA A 121 -9.46 10.13 -2.99
N TYR A 122 -9.07 10.90 -1.97
CA TYR A 122 -9.75 12.13 -1.60
C TYR A 122 -8.87 13.34 -1.89
N ASN A 123 -9.47 14.38 -2.48
CA ASN A 123 -8.80 15.64 -2.84
C ASN A 123 -7.50 15.42 -3.63
N MET A 124 -7.52 14.49 -4.58
CA MET A 124 -6.35 14.16 -5.38
C MET A 124 -6.02 15.33 -6.29
N ALA A 125 -4.90 16.00 -6.01
CA ALA A 125 -4.37 17.05 -6.87
C ALA A 125 -3.46 16.41 -7.93
N LEU A 126 -3.75 16.68 -9.20
CA LEU A 126 -2.92 16.36 -10.34
C LEU A 126 -2.28 17.66 -10.80
N VAL A 127 -1.05 17.92 -10.36
CA VAL A 127 -0.29 19.12 -10.73
C VAL A 127 0.27 18.95 -12.14
N PRO A 128 0.17 19.94 -13.06
CA PRO A 128 0.70 19.82 -14.42
C PRO A 128 2.17 19.44 -14.43
N HIS A 129 2.56 18.50 -15.30
CA HIS A 129 3.95 18.07 -15.52
C HIS A 129 4.71 17.71 -14.22
N SER A 130 4.01 17.16 -13.23
CA SER A 130 4.57 16.85 -11.92
C SER A 130 3.97 15.57 -11.34
N SER A 131 4.69 14.97 -10.40
CA SER A 131 4.15 13.91 -9.55
C SER A 131 3.46 14.50 -8.32
N SER A 132 2.37 13.87 -7.89
CA SER A 132 1.61 14.25 -6.72
C SER A 132 1.42 13.03 -5.81
N SER A 133 1.65 13.20 -4.51
CA SER A 133 1.47 12.15 -3.52
C SER A 133 0.12 12.29 -2.82
N PHE A 134 -0.52 11.15 -2.56
CA PHE A 134 -1.83 11.08 -1.91
C PHE A 134 -2.00 9.75 -1.18
N ALA A 135 -3.01 9.67 -0.31
CA ALA A 135 -3.41 8.44 0.35
C ALA A 135 -4.61 7.81 -0.38
N LEU A 136 -4.55 6.50 -0.57
CA LEU A 136 -5.66 5.66 -1.01
C LEU A 136 -6.23 4.93 0.21
N ASN A 137 -7.53 5.04 0.41
CA ASN A 137 -8.27 4.26 1.40
C ASN A 137 -8.85 3.05 0.71
N ALA A 138 -8.20 1.90 0.86
CA ALA A 138 -8.57 0.65 0.20
C ALA A 138 -9.21 -0.32 1.19
N THR A 139 -10.17 -1.10 0.71
CA THR A 139 -10.81 -2.16 1.49
C THR A 139 -10.79 -3.45 0.68
N ILE A 140 -10.21 -4.52 1.23
CA ILE A 140 -10.48 -5.87 0.74
C ILE A 140 -11.83 -6.28 1.32
N ALA A 141 -12.87 -6.28 0.49
CA ALA A 141 -14.25 -6.35 0.90
C ALA A 141 -14.71 -7.76 1.29
N ALA A 142 -15.44 -7.87 2.39
CA ALA A 142 -16.13 -9.09 2.82
C ALA A 142 -17.52 -9.20 2.15
N ASP A 143 -17.55 -9.41 0.82
CA ASP A 143 -18.78 -9.46 0.02
C ASP A 143 -19.39 -10.88 -0.14
N GLY A 144 -18.94 -11.83 0.68
CA GLY A 144 -19.33 -13.25 0.60
C GLY A 144 -18.54 -14.08 -0.42
N THR A 145 -17.67 -13.46 -1.22
CA THR A 145 -16.71 -14.19 -2.07
C THR A 145 -15.49 -14.61 -1.26
N ASP A 146 -15.00 -15.84 -1.44
CA ASP A 146 -13.76 -16.28 -0.81
C ASP A 146 -12.54 -15.54 -1.40
N LYS A 147 -12.00 -14.59 -0.62
CA LYS A 147 -10.79 -13.84 -0.96
C LYS A 147 -9.54 -14.37 -0.26
N THR A 148 -9.66 -15.46 0.52
CA THR A 148 -8.56 -16.04 1.31
C THR A 148 -7.32 -16.37 0.47
N PRO A 149 -7.43 -16.97 -0.74
CA PRO A 149 -6.26 -17.26 -1.56
C PRO A 149 -5.49 -16.01 -2.00
N TYR A 150 -6.20 -14.94 -2.34
CA TYR A 150 -5.61 -13.67 -2.77
C TYR A 150 -4.94 -12.94 -1.62
N ILE A 151 -5.60 -12.91 -0.45
CA ILE A 151 -5.03 -12.36 0.78
C ILE A 151 -3.75 -13.11 1.14
N LYS A 152 -3.78 -14.46 1.14
CA LYS A 152 -2.59 -15.29 1.39
C LYS A 152 -1.46 -14.98 0.40
N GLY A 153 -1.78 -14.82 -0.89
CA GLY A 153 -0.80 -14.44 -1.91
C GLY A 153 -0.17 -13.08 -1.64
N ILE A 154 -0.97 -12.07 -1.29
CA ILE A 154 -0.48 -10.71 -0.96
C ILE A 154 0.45 -10.77 0.26
N PHE A 155 0.03 -11.42 1.35
CA PHE A 155 0.87 -11.56 2.56
C PHE A 155 2.13 -12.37 2.30
N HIS A 156 2.03 -13.46 1.53
CA HIS A 156 3.19 -14.25 1.14
C HIS A 156 4.20 -13.40 0.37
N ASN A 157 3.76 -12.68 -0.67
CA ASN A 157 4.60 -11.78 -1.45
C ASN A 157 5.24 -10.70 -0.55
N ALA A 158 4.45 -10.09 0.34
CA ALA A 158 4.94 -9.09 1.28
C ALA A 158 6.05 -9.62 2.20
N LEU A 159 5.88 -10.83 2.76
CA LEU A 159 6.84 -11.47 3.67
C LEU A 159 8.07 -12.04 2.96
N THR A 160 7.96 -12.37 1.67
CA THR A 160 9.04 -12.93 0.84
C THR A 160 9.78 -11.89 0.02
N GLY A 161 9.46 -10.60 0.17
CA GLY A 161 10.14 -9.52 -0.53
C GLY A 161 9.72 -9.34 -2.00
N VAL A 162 8.55 -9.85 -2.39
CA VAL A 162 8.01 -9.77 -3.75
C VAL A 162 6.91 -8.70 -3.81
N ALA A 163 6.96 -7.81 -4.80
CA ALA A 163 5.89 -6.87 -5.05
C ALA A 163 4.65 -7.59 -5.62
N THR A 164 3.45 -7.25 -5.13
CA THR A 164 2.20 -7.85 -5.61
C THR A 164 1.65 -7.02 -6.75
N PRO A 165 1.57 -7.54 -8.00
CA PRO A 165 0.96 -6.81 -9.11
C PRO A 165 -0.52 -6.58 -8.84
N LEU A 166 -1.01 -5.38 -9.10
CA LEU A 166 -2.40 -4.99 -8.93
C LEU A 166 -2.87 -4.21 -10.15
N THR A 167 -4.16 -4.29 -10.43
CA THR A 167 -4.82 -3.43 -11.41
C THR A 167 -5.94 -2.66 -10.70
N ALA A 168 -6.02 -1.35 -10.94
CA ALA A 168 -7.06 -0.49 -10.41
C ALA A 168 -7.96 0.00 -11.56
N GLN A 169 -9.20 -0.48 -11.60
CA GLN A 169 -10.21 -0.07 -12.56
C GLN A 169 -10.98 1.12 -11.99
N GLY A 170 -11.04 2.24 -12.72
CA GLY A 170 -11.84 3.37 -12.28
C GLY A 170 -13.34 3.05 -12.31
N VAL A 171 -14.06 3.49 -11.29
CA VAL A 171 -15.49 3.20 -11.09
C VAL A 171 -16.32 4.47 -11.16
N ALA A 172 -15.90 5.52 -10.46
CA ALA A 172 -16.68 6.76 -10.38
C ALA A 172 -15.84 7.96 -9.93
N ALA A 173 -16.35 9.15 -10.24
CA ALA A 173 -15.92 10.43 -9.64
C ALA A 173 -17.10 11.08 -8.91
N PRO A 174 -17.46 10.62 -7.69
CA PRO A 174 -18.64 11.11 -6.98
C PRO A 174 -18.63 12.65 -6.82
N GLY A 175 -19.75 13.29 -7.17
CA GLY A 175 -19.90 14.74 -7.11
C GLY A 175 -19.33 15.52 -8.32
N VAL A 176 -18.71 14.83 -9.30
CA VAL A 176 -18.14 15.45 -10.50
C VAL A 176 -18.60 14.71 -11.76
N SER A 177 -19.83 15.02 -12.21
CA SER A 177 -20.48 14.29 -13.32
C SER A 177 -19.69 14.31 -14.63
N TRP A 178 -19.02 15.41 -14.94
CA TRP A 178 -18.23 15.53 -16.18
C TRP A 178 -16.99 14.64 -16.17
N LEU A 179 -16.47 14.25 -15.01
CA LEU A 179 -15.26 13.44 -14.87
C LEU A 179 -15.56 11.94 -14.72
N ASP A 180 -16.82 11.58 -14.45
CA ASP A 180 -17.22 10.20 -14.13
C ASP A 180 -16.92 9.23 -15.28
N ALA A 181 -17.25 9.62 -16.52
CA ALA A 181 -16.95 8.82 -17.71
C ALA A 181 -15.43 8.66 -17.93
N ALA A 182 -14.66 9.72 -17.65
CA ALA A 182 -13.21 9.71 -17.76
C ALA A 182 -12.60 8.74 -16.73
N ILE A 183 -12.98 8.80 -15.46
CA ILE A 183 -12.48 7.86 -14.44
C ILE A 183 -12.84 6.41 -14.80
N LYS A 184 -14.07 6.14 -15.25
CA LYS A 184 -14.48 4.79 -15.68
C LYS A 184 -13.63 4.20 -16.81
N SER A 185 -13.03 5.06 -17.64
CA SER A 185 -12.14 4.62 -18.72
C SER A 185 -10.72 4.26 -18.25
N LEU A 186 -10.34 4.61 -17.02
CA LEU A 186 -9.01 4.34 -16.49
C LEU A 186 -8.85 2.90 -16.05
N LEU A 187 -7.78 2.29 -16.54
CA LEU A 187 -7.24 1.04 -16.05
C LEU A 187 -5.77 1.29 -15.69
N LEU A 188 -5.47 1.28 -14.40
CA LEU A 188 -4.14 1.60 -13.89
C LEU A 188 -3.46 0.32 -13.41
N ASP A 189 -2.34 -0.03 -14.03
CA ASP A 189 -1.47 -1.10 -13.55
C ASP A 189 -0.49 -0.55 -12.51
N THR A 190 -0.34 -1.26 -11.41
CA THR A 190 0.55 -0.90 -10.31
C THR A 190 1.02 -2.15 -9.56
N ALA A 191 1.78 -1.97 -8.49
CA ALA A 191 2.15 -3.07 -7.61
C ALA A 191 2.17 -2.60 -6.16
N LEU A 192 1.60 -3.40 -5.26
CA LEU A 192 1.77 -3.20 -3.83
C LEU A 192 3.19 -3.62 -3.45
N PRO A 193 4.00 -2.74 -2.83
CA PRO A 193 5.37 -3.08 -2.48
C PRO A 193 5.39 -4.18 -1.41
N PRO A 194 6.49 -4.96 -1.31
CA PRO A 194 6.67 -5.86 -0.18
C PRO A 194 6.91 -5.08 1.13
N LEU A 195 7.10 -5.80 2.23
CA LEU A 195 7.58 -5.15 3.46
C LEU A 195 8.97 -4.53 3.23
N GLN A 196 9.14 -3.29 3.66
CA GLN A 196 10.43 -2.58 3.55
C GLN A 196 11.39 -2.96 4.67
N GLU A 197 10.87 -3.46 5.80
CA GLU A 197 11.62 -3.93 6.95
C GLU A 197 11.39 -5.43 7.17
N ALA A 198 12.33 -6.10 7.84
CA ALA A 198 12.15 -7.48 8.24
C ALA A 198 10.93 -7.62 9.17
N PRO A 199 10.03 -8.60 8.97
CA PRO A 199 8.77 -8.70 9.71
C PRO A 199 8.97 -8.92 11.21
N ILE A 200 10.09 -9.51 11.61
CA ILE A 200 10.53 -9.66 13.00
C ILE A 200 11.86 -8.93 13.14
N SER A 201 11.91 -7.97 14.05
CA SER A 201 13.09 -7.12 14.30
C SER A 201 13.95 -7.62 15.46
N SER A 202 13.35 -8.23 16.47
CA SER A 202 14.06 -8.89 17.57
C SER A 202 13.19 -9.96 18.23
N VAL A 203 13.86 -10.91 18.89
CA VAL A 203 13.24 -11.90 19.76
C VAL A 203 14.00 -11.90 21.08
N THR A 204 13.27 -11.82 22.19
CA THR A 204 13.79 -11.89 23.55
C THR A 204 13.26 -13.14 24.23
N ILE A 205 14.14 -13.90 24.88
CA ILE A 205 13.75 -14.92 25.85
C ILE A 205 13.65 -14.21 27.20
N ASN A 206 12.44 -14.01 27.70
CA ASN A 206 12.18 -13.30 28.95
C ASN A 206 12.57 -14.15 30.16
N SER A 207 12.29 -15.45 30.08
CA SER A 207 12.68 -16.45 31.07
C SER A 207 12.84 -17.81 30.40
N MET A 208 13.68 -18.65 30.99
CA MET A 208 13.83 -20.05 30.61
C MET A 208 14.08 -20.87 31.87
N GLU A 209 13.28 -21.90 32.07
CA GLU A 209 13.42 -22.90 33.13
C GLU A 209 13.75 -24.25 32.49
N MET A 210 14.67 -24.99 33.09
CA MET A 210 15.07 -26.31 32.61
C MET A 210 15.04 -27.29 33.78
N ASP A 211 14.32 -28.39 33.60
CA ASP A 211 14.19 -29.46 34.58
C ASP A 211 15.11 -30.64 34.23
N PHE A 212 16.15 -30.81 35.05
CA PHE A 212 17.13 -31.89 34.99
C PHE A 212 16.86 -33.02 36.01
N ALA A 213 15.73 -33.00 36.73
CA ALA A 213 15.43 -33.99 37.77
C ALA A 213 15.30 -35.42 37.22
N CYS A 214 15.09 -35.56 35.91
CA CYS A 214 14.94 -36.83 35.22
C CYS A 214 16.29 -37.52 34.99
N ALA A 215 16.59 -38.53 35.81
CA ALA A 215 17.83 -39.33 35.71
C ALA A 215 18.02 -40.06 34.37
N THR A 216 16.94 -40.32 33.62
CA THR A 216 16.98 -41.01 32.31
C THR A 216 16.95 -40.05 31.12
N CYS A 217 16.68 -38.76 31.32
CA CYS A 217 16.59 -37.76 30.26
C CYS A 217 17.49 -36.54 30.51
N VAL A 218 18.65 -36.78 31.13
CA VAL A 218 19.71 -35.78 31.41
C VAL A 218 20.16 -35.03 30.15
N TRP A 219 20.11 -35.68 28.98
CA TRP A 219 20.45 -35.11 27.67
C TRP A 219 19.26 -34.53 26.90
N ALA A 220 18.08 -34.54 27.53
CA ALA A 220 16.85 -33.98 27.00
C ALA A 220 16.00 -33.36 28.12
N PRO A 221 16.54 -32.44 28.95
CA PRO A 221 15.80 -31.82 30.03
C PRO A 221 14.56 -31.13 29.49
N THR A 222 13.50 -31.11 30.31
CA THR A 222 12.27 -30.41 29.92
C THR A 222 12.48 -28.91 30.11
N ALA A 223 12.30 -28.13 29.05
CA ALA A 223 12.42 -26.69 29.08
C ALA A 223 11.04 -26.02 28.97
N LEU A 224 10.89 -24.92 29.71
CA LEU A 224 9.79 -23.97 29.64
C LEU A 224 10.39 -22.59 29.39
N SER A 225 9.77 -21.79 28.53
CA SER A 225 10.28 -20.45 28.26
C SER A 225 9.15 -19.44 28.08
N SER A 226 9.46 -18.18 28.34
CA SER A 226 8.62 -17.06 27.93
C SER A 226 9.38 -16.27 26.88
N ILE A 227 8.74 -16.00 25.75
CA ILE A 227 9.36 -15.25 24.64
C ILE A 227 8.53 -14.04 24.27
N THR A 228 9.22 -13.00 23.79
CA THR A 228 8.62 -11.81 23.17
C THR A 228 9.33 -11.49 21.87
N ALA A 229 8.57 -11.36 20.79
CA ALA A 229 9.04 -10.90 19.49
C ALA A 229 8.56 -9.47 19.22
N ASP A 230 9.46 -8.61 18.74
CA ASP A 230 9.13 -7.30 18.20
C ASP A 230 8.92 -7.40 16.70
N THR A 231 7.72 -7.10 16.25
CA THR A 231 7.33 -7.18 14.84
C THR A 231 7.36 -5.82 14.14
N LYS A 232 7.53 -5.84 12.82
CA LYS A 232 7.44 -4.67 11.93
C LYS A 232 6.38 -4.90 10.86
N LEU A 233 5.26 -5.49 11.28
CA LEU A 233 4.14 -5.74 10.39
C LEU A 233 3.28 -4.48 10.23
N PRO A 234 2.63 -4.29 9.08
CA PRO A 234 1.99 -3.03 8.72
C PRO A 234 0.58 -2.93 9.33
N PHE A 235 0.42 -3.21 10.62
CA PHE A 235 -0.86 -3.09 11.34
C PHE A 235 -0.84 -1.84 12.22
N ALA A 236 -1.87 -1.00 12.12
CA ALA A 236 -2.06 0.16 13.01
C ALA A 236 -2.64 -0.22 14.38
N MET A 237 -3.11 -1.46 14.51
CA MET A 237 -3.67 -2.09 15.71
C MET A 237 -2.72 -3.17 16.26
N ASP A 238 -3.14 -3.86 17.32
CA ASP A 238 -2.48 -5.08 17.76
C ASP A 238 -2.39 -6.09 16.61
N VAL A 239 -1.18 -6.57 16.33
CA VAL A 239 -0.95 -7.53 15.26
C VAL A 239 -1.76 -8.82 15.52
N PRO A 240 -2.54 -9.33 14.55
CA PRO A 240 -3.39 -10.50 14.73
C PRO A 240 -2.60 -11.83 14.65
N ILE A 241 -1.54 -11.97 15.43
CA ILE A 241 -0.81 -13.23 15.61
C ILE A 241 -1.43 -13.99 16.77
N HIS A 242 -2.02 -15.15 16.48
CA HIS A 242 -2.75 -15.94 17.47
C HIS A 242 -1.88 -16.94 18.22
N GLN A 243 -0.86 -17.50 17.56
CA GLN A 243 -0.03 -18.54 18.13
C GLN A 243 1.43 -18.34 17.74
N LEU A 244 2.32 -18.69 18.66
CA LEU A 244 3.76 -18.68 18.46
C LEU A 244 4.33 -20.05 18.81
N ALA A 245 5.39 -20.43 18.12
CA ALA A 245 6.23 -21.57 18.45
C ALA A 245 7.69 -21.10 18.45
N GLN A 246 8.54 -21.80 19.19
CA GLN A 246 9.96 -21.50 19.29
C GLN A 246 10.76 -22.65 18.69
N ASN A 247 11.76 -22.30 17.86
CA ASN A 247 12.79 -23.21 17.38
C ASN A 247 14.14 -22.57 17.66
N VAL A 248 14.91 -23.16 18.58
CA VAL A 248 16.22 -22.66 19.02
C VAL A 248 17.28 -23.70 18.70
N GLN A 249 18.41 -23.24 18.16
CA GLN A 249 19.65 -23.99 18.12
C GLN A 249 20.62 -23.36 19.12
N ILE A 250 21.20 -24.19 19.98
CA ILE A 250 22.24 -23.80 20.93
C ILE A 250 23.56 -24.09 20.27
N LEU A 251 24.42 -23.08 20.21
CA LEU A 251 25.72 -23.15 19.56
C LEU A 251 26.84 -23.08 20.60
N ASP A 252 27.92 -23.81 20.39
CA ASP A 252 29.16 -23.63 21.15
C ASP A 252 29.96 -22.41 20.66
N GLU A 253 31.13 -22.16 21.25
CA GLU A 253 32.03 -21.07 20.87
C GLU A 253 32.54 -21.17 19.42
N ASN A 254 32.53 -22.38 18.83
CA ASN A 254 32.95 -22.63 17.46
C ASN A 254 31.77 -22.58 16.46
N GLY A 255 30.54 -22.30 16.94
CA GLY A 255 29.33 -22.27 16.12
C GLY A 255 28.74 -23.66 15.80
N GLN A 256 29.18 -24.73 16.47
CA GLN A 256 28.61 -26.06 16.32
C GLN A 256 27.31 -26.18 17.12
N VAL A 257 26.30 -26.82 16.53
CA VAL A 257 25.02 -27.07 17.21
C VAL A 257 25.22 -28.12 18.30
N VAL A 258 25.06 -27.72 19.56
CA VAL A 258 25.20 -28.57 20.74
C VAL A 258 23.87 -28.86 21.42
N GLY A 259 22.78 -28.25 20.97
CA GLY A 259 21.45 -28.52 21.48
C GLY A 259 20.36 -27.90 20.63
N THR A 260 19.15 -28.43 20.73
CA THR A 260 17.98 -27.89 20.04
C THR A 260 16.76 -27.87 20.95
N LEU A 261 15.94 -26.83 20.83
CA LEU A 261 14.66 -26.73 21.52
C LEU A 261 13.58 -26.39 20.49
N ASN A 262 12.59 -27.27 20.38
CA ASN A 262 11.44 -27.09 19.51
C ASN A 262 10.18 -27.16 20.34
N THR A 263 9.44 -26.06 20.43
CA THR A 263 8.20 -26.01 21.20
C THR A 263 7.01 -26.17 20.26
N PRO A 264 5.92 -26.84 20.68
CA PRO A 264 4.64 -26.73 19.99
C PRO A 264 4.14 -25.26 19.97
N TYR A 265 3.17 -24.99 19.10
CA TYR A 265 2.45 -23.72 19.12
C TYR A 265 1.70 -23.54 20.44
N SER A 266 1.75 -22.33 20.98
CA SER A 266 0.94 -21.86 22.10
C SER A 266 0.32 -20.51 21.78
N ASP A 267 -0.75 -20.20 22.49
CA ASP A 267 -1.48 -18.95 22.31
C ASP A 267 -0.58 -17.75 22.59
N ALA A 268 -0.71 -16.74 21.73
CA ALA A 268 0.06 -15.51 21.79
C ALA A 268 -0.77 -14.38 22.38
N THR A 269 -0.10 -13.48 23.10
CA THR A 269 -0.64 -12.19 23.54
C THR A 269 0.04 -11.09 22.75
N THR A 270 -0.75 -10.19 22.16
CA THR A 270 -0.22 -9.07 21.39
C THR A 270 -0.50 -7.75 22.08
N VAL A 271 0.49 -6.87 22.13
CA VAL A 271 0.36 -5.48 22.58
C VAL A 271 1.15 -4.59 21.63
N GLY A 272 0.44 -3.84 20.78
CA GLY A 272 1.02 -3.11 19.67
C GLY A 272 1.80 -4.03 18.73
N SER A 273 3.09 -3.74 18.54
CA SER A 273 4.00 -4.52 17.71
C SER A 273 4.66 -5.70 18.43
N LYS A 274 4.42 -5.87 19.74
CA LYS A 274 5.02 -6.95 20.54
C LYS A 274 4.09 -8.14 20.63
N VAL A 275 4.61 -9.32 20.30
CA VAL A 275 3.88 -10.60 20.41
C VAL A 275 4.63 -11.48 21.38
N SER A 276 3.93 -11.98 22.41
CA SER A 276 4.55 -12.80 23.46
C SER A 276 3.79 -14.10 23.68
N THR A 277 4.49 -15.14 24.13
CA THR A 277 3.87 -16.39 24.58
C THR A 277 4.68 -17.03 25.69
N ASN A 278 4.03 -17.86 26.50
CA ASN A 278 4.69 -18.85 27.34
C ASN A 278 4.65 -20.17 26.60
N THR A 279 5.81 -20.71 26.26
CA THR A 279 5.90 -21.93 25.46
C THR A 279 5.45 -23.14 26.28
N PRO A 280 4.82 -24.15 25.65
CA PRO A 280 4.59 -25.43 26.31
C PRO A 280 5.91 -26.10 26.66
N ALA A 281 5.88 -26.99 27.65
CA ALA A 281 7.02 -27.81 28.01
C ALA A 281 7.52 -28.61 26.79
N ALA A 282 8.82 -28.53 26.50
CA ALA A 282 9.44 -29.23 25.40
C ALA A 282 10.86 -29.70 25.75
N PRO A 283 11.32 -30.84 25.21
CA PRO A 283 12.68 -31.31 25.48
C PRO A 283 13.71 -30.42 24.79
N LEU A 284 14.71 -29.99 25.55
CA LEU A 284 15.95 -29.42 25.01
C LEU A 284 16.91 -30.55 24.69
N VAL A 285 16.93 -30.98 23.42
CA VAL A 285 17.69 -32.16 22.99
C VAL A 285 19.15 -31.78 22.77
N VAL A 286 20.04 -32.29 23.62
CA VAL A 286 21.49 -32.16 23.46
C VAL A 286 21.94 -32.97 22.24
N ALA A 287 22.82 -32.40 21.42
CA ALA A 287 23.32 -33.08 20.23
C ALA A 287 24.19 -34.30 20.60
N GLU A 288 24.07 -35.38 19.81
CA GLU A 288 24.90 -36.57 19.99
C GLU A 288 26.40 -36.22 19.91
N GLY A 289 27.21 -36.72 20.85
CA GLY A 289 28.63 -36.38 20.95
C GLY A 289 28.93 -35.02 21.60
N SER A 290 27.91 -34.23 21.96
CA SER A 290 28.07 -32.95 22.68
C SER A 290 27.86 -33.08 24.19
N HIS A 291 27.66 -34.30 24.70
CA HIS A 291 27.39 -34.55 26.13
C HIS A 291 28.48 -33.99 27.04
N ASP A 292 29.75 -34.11 26.65
CA ASP A 292 30.90 -33.64 27.44
C ASP A 292 30.93 -32.12 27.62
N ILE A 293 30.26 -31.36 26.73
CA ILE A 293 30.15 -29.89 26.83
C ILE A 293 29.23 -29.50 27.99
N TYR A 294 28.23 -30.33 28.30
CA TYR A 294 27.26 -30.07 29.37
C TYR A 294 27.63 -30.72 30.70
N THR A 295 28.66 -31.58 30.75
CA THR A 295 29.21 -32.11 32.02
C THR A 295 30.24 -31.19 32.68
N ALA A 296 30.66 -30.13 31.98
CA ALA A 296 31.62 -29.14 32.47
C ALA A 296 30.98 -28.01 33.32
N PHE A 297 29.64 -27.99 33.42
CA PHE A 297 28.84 -27.05 34.22
C PHE A 297 28.30 -27.73 35.49
#